data_AF-A0A929D1Z4-F1
#
_entry.id   AF-A0A929D1Z4-F1
#
_cell.length_a   1.000
_cell.length_b   1.000
_cell.length_c   1.000
_cell.angle_alpha   90.00
_cell.angle_beta   90.00
_cell.angle_gamma   90.00
#
_symmetry.space_group_name_H-M   'P 1'
#
loop_
_entity.id
_entity.type
_entity.pdbx_description
1 polymer ?
#
loop_
_entity_poly.entity_id
_entity_poly.type
_entity_poly.pdbx_seq_one_letter_code
_entity_poly.pdbx_strand_id
1 'polypeptide(L)'
;MFKSKSECQKVKGMLSPYIDRQLTASEKGSVEAHLERCEACQRELESLRAVVNLVHRVPSVSPPRSFAVAEAVPKRRAVPVAVFSAATAVAVLLLAFFFVSDALNLFASEVPVGEQFREDALLAEPPPDVAGAGNETVEAIETVENWPFWQLEVAFSALVVILGALTIIWWRRSKAVEIAVKS
;
A
#
# COMPACT_ATOMS: atom_id res chain seq x y z
N MET A 1 9.26 -37.47 15.50
CA MET A 1 7.80 -37.66 15.32
C MET A 1 7.04 -36.44 14.77
N PHE A 2 7.68 -35.28 14.51
CA PHE A 2 6.96 -34.08 14.02
C PHE A 2 6.70 -34.05 12.50
N LYS A 3 7.52 -34.72 11.69
CA LYS A 3 7.43 -34.71 10.22
C LYS A 3 6.09 -35.25 9.70
N SER A 4 5.47 -36.22 10.37
CA SER A 4 4.16 -36.75 9.93
C SER A 4 3.03 -35.73 10.06
N LYS A 5 3.02 -34.90 11.11
CA LYS A 5 1.97 -33.88 11.31
C LYS A 5 2.03 -32.77 10.27
N SER A 6 3.21 -32.25 9.93
CA SER A 6 3.36 -31.19 8.93
C SER A 6 2.99 -31.68 7.53
N GLU A 7 3.38 -32.91 7.17
CA GLU A 7 2.99 -33.52 5.90
C GLU A 7 1.49 -33.77 5.82
N CYS A 8 0.86 -34.26 6.91
CA CYS A 8 -0.61 -34.39 6.96
C CYS A 8 -1.31 -33.05 6.74
N GLN A 9 -0.83 -31.98 7.37
CA GLN A 9 -1.42 -30.65 7.23
C GLN A 9 -1.33 -30.13 5.78
N LYS A 10 -0.18 -30.35 5.13
CA LYS A 10 0.02 -30.01 3.72
C LYS A 10 -0.94 -30.80 2.81
N VAL A 11 -1.04 -32.11 3.03
CA VAL A 11 -1.92 -32.98 2.24
C VAL A 11 -3.39 -32.63 2.44
N LYS A 12 -3.82 -32.32 3.67
CA LYS A 12 -5.19 -31.83 3.95
C LYS A 12 -5.55 -30.61 3.13
N GLY A 13 -4.65 -29.63 3.04
CA GLY A 13 -4.84 -28.45 2.18
C GLY A 13 -4.93 -28.78 0.68
N MET A 14 -4.39 -29.92 0.25
CA MET A 14 -4.43 -30.38 -1.14
C MET A 14 -5.62 -31.31 -1.45
N LEU A 15 -6.43 -31.74 -0.47
CA LEU A 15 -7.53 -32.66 -0.72
C LEU A 15 -8.66 -32.06 -1.57
N SER A 16 -9.01 -30.79 -1.36
CA SER A 16 -10.02 -30.09 -2.19
C SER A 16 -9.59 -30.01 -3.66
N PRO A 17 -8.41 -29.43 -4.01
CA PRO A 17 -7.96 -29.41 -5.39
C PRO A 17 -7.70 -30.80 -5.97
N TYR A 18 -7.39 -31.80 -5.14
CA TYR A 18 -7.33 -33.21 -5.57
C TYR A 18 -8.70 -33.73 -6.04
N ILE A 19 -9.78 -33.47 -5.28
CA ILE A 19 -11.15 -33.84 -5.68
C ILE A 19 -11.56 -33.12 -6.97
N ASP A 20 -11.23 -31.83 -7.07
CA ASP A 20 -11.58 -30.99 -8.23
C ASP A 20 -10.67 -31.24 -9.46
N ARG A 21 -9.71 -32.17 -9.37
CA ARG A 21 -8.72 -32.49 -10.42
C ARG A 21 -7.87 -31.29 -10.87
N GLN A 22 -7.58 -30.37 -9.93
CA GLN A 22 -6.80 -29.15 -10.17
C GLN A 22 -5.31 -29.28 -9.77
N LEU A 23 -4.89 -30.45 -9.29
CA LEU A 23 -3.48 -30.70 -8.97
C LEU A 23 -2.67 -31.10 -10.21
N THR A 24 -1.40 -30.70 -10.23
CA THR A 24 -0.43 -31.21 -11.21
C THR A 24 -0.16 -32.70 -10.98
N ALA A 25 0.39 -33.40 -11.99
CA ALA A 25 0.72 -34.82 -11.87
C ALA A 25 1.69 -35.13 -10.71
N SER A 26 2.66 -34.23 -10.48
CA SER A 26 3.64 -34.38 -9.38
C SER A 26 2.97 -34.24 -8.01
N GLU A 27 2.12 -33.22 -7.82
CA GLU A 27 1.39 -33.00 -6.56
C GLU A 27 0.42 -34.13 -6.28
N LYS A 28 -0.29 -34.60 -7.32
CA LYS A 28 -1.21 -35.73 -7.23
C LYS A 28 -0.49 -36.99 -6.73
N GLY A 29 0.67 -37.32 -7.29
CA GLY A 29 1.47 -38.45 -6.83
C GLY A 29 1.94 -38.31 -5.38
N SER A 30 2.30 -37.10 -4.94
CA SER A 30 2.65 -36.83 -3.55
C SER A 30 1.47 -37.05 -2.59
N VAL A 31 0.26 -36.62 -2.97
CA VAL A 31 -0.95 -36.83 -2.18
C VAL A 31 -1.30 -38.33 -2.09
N GLU A 32 -1.28 -39.04 -3.21
CA GLU A 32 -1.59 -40.48 -3.26
C GLU A 32 -0.61 -41.31 -2.42
N ALA A 33 0.69 -41.05 -2.52
CA ALA A 33 1.70 -41.71 -1.71
C ALA A 33 1.55 -41.43 -0.20
N HIS A 34 0.98 -40.28 0.18
CA HIS A 34 0.67 -40.00 1.59
C HIS A 34 -0.61 -40.73 2.03
N LEU A 35 -1.64 -40.73 1.19
CA LEU A 35 -2.90 -41.41 1.46
C LEU A 35 -2.69 -42.91 1.70
N GLU A 36 -1.80 -43.58 0.95
CA GLU A 36 -1.47 -45.00 1.18
C GLU A 36 -0.96 -45.31 2.60
N ARG A 37 -0.39 -44.33 3.30
CA ARG A 37 0.27 -44.52 4.61
C ARG A 37 -0.45 -43.83 5.77
N CYS A 38 -1.49 -43.03 5.50
CA CYS A 38 -2.14 -42.19 6.50
C CYS A 38 -3.66 -42.34 6.46
N GLU A 39 -4.21 -43.18 7.34
CA GLU A 39 -5.66 -43.38 7.49
C GLU A 39 -6.42 -42.10 7.88
N ALA A 40 -5.79 -41.20 8.63
CA ALA A 40 -6.43 -39.94 9.03
C ALA A 40 -6.75 -39.06 7.82
N CYS A 41 -5.81 -38.95 6.87
CA CYS A 41 -6.01 -38.21 5.63
C CYS A 41 -6.97 -38.94 4.67
N GLN A 42 -7.01 -40.27 4.67
CA GLN A 42 -8.01 -41.04 3.92
C GLN A 42 -9.43 -40.75 4.42
N ARG A 43 -9.65 -40.80 5.74
CA ARG A 43 -10.95 -40.48 6.37
C ARG A 43 -11.40 -39.05 6.04
N GLU A 44 -10.47 -38.11 6.03
CA GLU A 44 -10.78 -36.72 5.68
C GLU A 44 -11.17 -36.58 4.20
N LEU A 45 -10.47 -37.25 3.29
CA LEU A 45 -10.82 -37.31 1.88
C LEU A 45 -12.22 -37.91 1.66
N GLU A 46 -12.55 -38.99 2.36
CA GLU A 46 -13.89 -39.61 2.32
C GLU A 46 -14.97 -38.66 2.83
N SER A 47 -14.71 -37.95 3.92
CA SER A 47 -15.63 -36.95 4.47
C SER A 47 -15.94 -35.83 3.48
N LEU A 48 -14.91 -35.31 2.79
CA LEU A 48 -15.07 -34.29 1.75
C LEU A 48 -15.86 -34.82 0.55
N ARG A 49 -15.58 -36.05 0.11
CA ARG A 49 -16.35 -36.71 -0.96
C ARG A 49 -17.82 -36.90 -0.58
N ALA A 50 -18.11 -37.21 0.68
CA ALA A 50 -19.48 -37.31 1.16
C ALA A 50 -20.21 -35.95 1.07
N VAL A 51 -19.56 -34.85 1.43
CA VAL A 51 -20.11 -33.49 1.27
C VAL A 51 -20.38 -33.17 -0.21
N VAL A 52 -19.42 -33.44 -1.10
CA VAL A 52 -19.59 -33.23 -2.55
C VAL A 52 -20.77 -34.04 -3.09
N ASN A 53 -20.90 -35.30 -2.67
CA ASN A 53 -22.04 -36.14 -3.05
C ASN A 53 -23.39 -35.59 -2.54
N LEU A 54 -23.42 -34.97 -1.35
CA LEU A 54 -24.64 -34.32 -0.84
C LEU A 54 -25.00 -33.09 -1.68
N VAL A 55 -24.02 -32.26 -2.03
CA VAL A 55 -24.22 -31.07 -2.88
C VAL A 55 -24.73 -31.48 -4.26
N HIS A 56 -24.21 -32.56 -4.85
CA HIS A 56 -24.68 -33.07 -6.14
C HIS A 56 -26.13 -33.58 -6.14
N ARG A 57 -26.73 -33.84 -4.98
CA ARG A 57 -28.15 -34.22 -4.88
C ARG A 57 -29.09 -33.02 -4.91
N VAL A 58 -28.57 -31.80 -4.78
CA VAL A 58 -29.39 -30.59 -4.87
C VAL A 58 -29.86 -30.41 -6.32
N PRO A 59 -31.18 -30.20 -6.56
CA PRO A 59 -31.69 -30.02 -7.91
C PRO A 59 -31.09 -28.77 -8.55
N SER A 60 -30.62 -28.90 -9.80
CA SER A 60 -30.15 -27.77 -10.57
C SER A 60 -31.34 -26.91 -11.00
N VAL A 61 -31.43 -25.70 -10.46
CA VAL A 61 -32.44 -24.74 -10.88
C VAL A 61 -31.91 -23.97 -12.08
N SER A 62 -32.68 -23.95 -13.17
CA SER A 62 -32.34 -23.14 -14.34
C SER A 62 -32.39 -21.66 -13.95
N PRO A 63 -31.34 -20.88 -14.22
CA PRO A 63 -31.35 -19.46 -13.90
C PRO A 63 -32.46 -18.72 -14.67
N PRO A 64 -33.16 -17.74 -14.06
CA PRO A 64 -34.37 -17.14 -14.61
C PRO A 64 -34.18 -16.24 -15.85
N ARG A 65 -32.93 -15.99 -16.28
CA ARG A 65 -32.61 -15.20 -17.49
C ARG A 65 -31.36 -15.77 -18.15
N SER A 66 -31.14 -15.45 -19.42
CA SER A 66 -29.87 -15.76 -20.08
C SER A 66 -28.73 -15.04 -19.34
N PHE A 67 -27.98 -15.79 -18.54
CA PHE A 67 -26.67 -15.34 -18.00
C PHE A 67 -25.62 -15.39 -19.12
N ALA A 68 -25.97 -14.89 -20.31
CA ALA A 68 -25.03 -14.62 -21.36
C ALA A 68 -24.21 -13.41 -20.91
N VAL A 69 -23.17 -13.67 -20.12
CA VAL A 69 -22.07 -12.74 -20.00
C VAL A 69 -21.45 -12.70 -21.38
N ALA A 70 -21.80 -11.69 -22.18
CA ALA A 70 -21.12 -11.43 -23.43
C ALA A 70 -19.63 -11.42 -23.11
N GLU A 71 -18.85 -12.26 -23.78
CA GLU A 71 -17.40 -12.25 -23.64
C GLU A 71 -16.95 -10.80 -23.86
N ALA A 72 -16.57 -10.14 -22.77
CA ALA A 72 -16.07 -8.79 -22.83
C ALA A 72 -14.69 -8.90 -23.47
N VAL A 73 -14.64 -8.86 -24.81
CA VAL A 73 -13.40 -8.74 -25.54
C VAL A 73 -12.71 -7.51 -24.96
N PRO A 74 -11.57 -7.66 -24.25
CA PRO A 74 -10.92 -6.53 -23.65
C PRO A 74 -10.45 -5.65 -24.79
N LYS A 75 -11.18 -4.56 -25.09
CA LYS A 75 -10.67 -3.48 -25.91
C LYS A 75 -9.50 -2.89 -25.13
N ARG A 76 -8.30 -3.41 -25.39
CA ARG A 76 -7.04 -2.81 -24.95
C ARG A 76 -7.02 -1.41 -25.54
N ARG A 77 -7.50 -0.42 -24.79
CA ARG A 77 -7.26 0.97 -25.09
C ARG A 77 -5.76 1.14 -24.94
N ALA A 78 -5.06 1.27 -26.06
CA ALA A 78 -3.67 1.70 -26.06
C ALA A 78 -3.66 3.11 -25.48
N VAL A 79 -3.42 3.21 -24.18
CA VAL A 79 -3.18 4.49 -23.53
C VAL A 79 -1.76 4.88 -23.93
N PRO A 80 -1.54 6.03 -24.58
CA PRO A 80 -0.20 6.46 -24.93
C PRO A 80 0.56 6.75 -23.62
N VAL A 81 1.40 5.81 -23.20
CA VAL A 81 2.26 5.88 -22.00
C VAL A 81 3.17 7.13 -22.03
N ALA A 82 3.35 7.73 -23.21
CA ALA A 82 4.07 8.98 -23.43
C ALA A 82 3.47 10.21 -22.73
N VAL A 83 2.24 10.16 -22.21
CA VAL A 83 1.63 11.32 -21.51
C VAL A 83 2.04 11.42 -20.04
N PHE A 84 2.51 10.31 -19.42
CA PHE A 84 2.92 10.31 -18.01
C PHE A 84 4.45 10.39 -17.79
N SER A 85 5.26 10.32 -18.85
CA SER A 85 6.73 10.30 -18.71
C SER A 85 7.36 11.65 -18.35
N ALA A 86 6.66 12.77 -18.61
CA ALA A 86 7.18 14.10 -18.29
C ALA A 86 7.17 14.34 -16.77
N ALA A 87 6.13 13.89 -16.07
CA ALA A 87 6.03 14.06 -14.61
C ALA A 87 7.04 13.17 -13.86
N THR A 88 7.27 11.95 -14.33
CA THR A 88 8.26 11.05 -13.72
C THR A 88 9.69 11.56 -13.92
N ALA A 89 10.01 12.10 -15.09
CA ALA A 89 11.33 12.69 -15.35
C ALA A 89 11.62 13.89 -14.41
N VAL A 90 10.63 14.76 -14.18
CA VAL A 90 10.77 15.91 -13.27
C VAL A 90 10.96 15.46 -11.82
N ALA A 91 10.18 14.49 -11.34
CA ALA A 91 10.32 13.95 -9.99
C ALA A 91 11.71 13.31 -9.75
N VAL A 92 12.22 12.57 -10.73
CA VAL A 92 13.56 11.95 -10.64
C VAL A 92 14.66 13.03 -10.57
N LEU A 93 14.55 14.10 -11.37
CA LEU A 93 15.52 15.19 -11.35
C LEU A 93 15.51 15.95 -10.01
N LEU A 94 14.34 16.20 -9.42
CA LEU A 94 14.24 16.85 -8.11
C LEU A 94 14.83 15.98 -6.99
N LEU A 95 14.56 14.68 -7.00
CA LEU A 95 15.14 13.75 -6.02
C LEU A 95 16.65 13.66 -6.15
N ALA A 96 17.17 13.55 -7.38
CA ALA A 96 18.61 13.53 -7.61
C ALA A 96 19.29 14.82 -7.11
N PHE A 97 18.66 15.98 -7.33
CA PHE A 97 19.16 17.26 -6.82
C PHE A 97 19.16 17.33 -5.28
N PHE A 98 18.10 16.84 -4.63
CA PHE A 98 18.01 16.80 -3.17
C PHE A 98 19.12 15.91 -2.57
N PHE A 99 19.30 14.70 -3.10
CA PHE A 99 20.34 13.77 -2.66
C PHE A 99 21.76 14.29 -2.89
N VAL A 100 22.02 14.99 -4.00
CA VAL A 100 23.33 15.61 -4.26
C VAL A 100 23.59 16.78 -3.31
N SER A 101 22.56 17.58 -3.01
CA SER A 101 22.69 18.72 -2.08
C SER A 101 22.93 18.26 -0.63
N ASP A 102 22.29 17.17 -0.23
CA ASP A 102 22.50 16.51 1.07
C ASP A 102 23.89 15.86 1.16
N ALA A 103 24.33 15.16 0.11
CA ALA A 103 25.65 14.54 0.04
C ALA A 103 26.81 15.55 0.05
N LEU A 104 26.57 16.77 -0.46
CA LEU A 104 27.52 17.89 -0.37
C LEU A 104 27.44 18.61 0.99
N ASN A 105 26.60 18.14 1.93
CA ASN A 105 26.46 18.61 3.31
C ASN A 105 26.12 20.10 3.43
N LEU A 106 25.35 20.64 2.47
CA LEU A 106 25.00 22.07 2.42
C LEU A 106 23.96 22.51 3.47
N PHE A 107 23.29 21.57 4.15
CA PHE A 107 22.23 21.85 5.14
C PHE A 107 22.63 21.51 6.60
N ALA A 108 23.84 21.05 6.84
CA ALA A 108 24.36 20.87 8.19
C ALA A 108 24.95 22.19 8.73
N SER A 109 24.09 23.16 9.07
CA SER A 109 24.51 24.23 9.99
C SER A 109 24.06 23.88 11.41
N GLU A 110 25.07 23.77 12.26
CA GLU A 110 25.11 23.27 13.64
C GLU A 110 24.10 23.95 14.59
N VAL A 111 23.46 23.16 15.46
CA VAL A 111 22.72 23.67 16.64
C VAL A 111 23.36 23.08 17.90
N PRO A 112 24.06 23.86 18.74
CA PRO A 112 24.57 23.38 20.01
C PRO A 112 23.44 23.45 21.05
N VAL A 113 23.11 22.30 21.63
CA VAL A 113 22.09 22.17 22.69
C VAL A 113 22.78 21.95 24.04
N GLY A 114 22.42 22.80 25.02
CA GLY A 114 22.45 22.45 26.43
C GLY A 114 23.48 23.19 27.30
N GLU A 115 22.99 23.93 28.31
CA GLU A 115 23.66 24.04 29.64
C GLU A 115 22.79 24.68 30.74
N GLN A 116 21.85 25.60 30.49
CA GLN A 116 21.28 26.40 31.61
C GLN A 116 20.01 25.87 32.30
N PHE A 117 19.43 24.75 31.85
CA PHE A 117 18.30 24.09 32.54
C PHE A 117 18.63 23.55 33.95
N ARG A 118 19.86 23.77 34.45
CA ARG A 118 20.42 23.16 35.66
C ARG A 118 20.53 24.12 36.87
N GLU A 119 20.38 25.43 36.68
CA GLU A 119 20.53 26.40 37.78
C GLU A 119 19.21 26.72 38.51
N ASP A 120 18.08 26.76 37.81
CA ASP A 120 16.80 27.17 38.43
C ASP A 120 16.08 26.03 39.19
N ALA A 121 16.51 24.78 39.03
CA ALA A 121 15.94 23.62 39.71
C ALA A 121 16.50 23.39 41.13
N LEU A 122 17.46 24.20 41.60
CA LEU A 122 18.19 23.93 42.86
C LEU A 122 17.81 24.85 44.05
N LEU A 123 16.90 25.82 43.89
CA LEU A 123 16.54 26.79 44.95
C LEU A 123 15.07 26.79 45.43
N ALA A 124 14.22 25.84 45.01
CA ALA A 124 12.83 25.79 45.49
C ALA A 124 12.54 24.49 46.28
N GLU A 125 12.39 24.61 47.61
CA GLU A 125 11.75 23.56 48.42
C GLU A 125 10.23 23.53 48.16
N PRO A 126 9.58 22.35 48.06
CA PRO A 126 8.14 22.26 47.81
C PRO A 126 7.33 22.44 49.11
N PRO A 127 6.32 23.33 49.14
CA PRO A 127 5.35 23.38 50.23
C PRO A 127 4.26 22.29 50.09
N PRO A 128 3.69 21.81 51.21
CA PRO A 128 2.67 20.79 51.22
C PRO A 128 1.28 21.37 50.88
N ASP A 129 0.44 20.48 50.37
CA ASP A 129 -1.02 20.48 50.44
C ASP A 129 -1.80 21.78 50.16
N VAL A 130 -2.23 21.95 48.90
CA VAL A 130 -3.52 22.62 48.62
C VAL A 130 -4.21 21.96 47.43
N ALA A 131 -5.29 21.27 47.77
CA ALA A 131 -6.34 20.88 46.84
C ALA A 131 -7.15 22.12 46.44
N GLY A 132 -7.44 22.25 45.15
CA GLY A 132 -8.52 23.10 44.64
C GLY A 132 -8.05 24.21 43.71
N ALA A 133 -8.66 24.24 42.52
CA ALA A 133 -8.46 25.20 41.42
C ALA A 133 -7.06 25.13 40.80
N GLY A 134 -6.85 25.21 39.50
CA GLY A 134 -7.71 25.44 38.36
C GLY A 134 -6.76 25.45 37.15
N ASN A 135 -7.18 24.82 36.04
CA ASN A 135 -7.04 25.31 34.67
C ASN A 135 -5.78 26.05 34.13
N GLU A 136 -4.55 25.90 34.65
CA GLU A 136 -3.40 26.66 34.12
C GLU A 136 -2.25 25.84 33.50
N THR A 137 -2.28 24.51 33.50
CA THR A 137 -1.20 23.69 32.89
C THR A 137 -1.43 23.30 31.42
N VAL A 138 -2.26 24.04 30.67
CA VAL A 138 -2.49 23.79 29.23
C VAL A 138 -1.85 24.87 28.33
N GLU A 139 -1.42 26.01 28.87
CA GLU A 139 -0.92 27.14 28.05
C GLU A 139 0.57 27.10 27.68
N ALA A 140 1.30 26.03 28.01
CA ALA A 140 2.73 25.90 27.65
C ALA A 140 3.03 24.73 26.69
N ILE A 141 2.06 24.33 25.86
CA ILE A 141 2.29 23.45 24.71
C ILE A 141 2.24 24.23 23.38
N GLU A 142 1.77 25.48 23.37
CA GLU A 142 1.48 26.22 22.14
C GLU A 142 2.65 26.97 21.48
N THR A 143 3.86 26.98 22.06
CA THR A 143 4.98 27.79 21.51
C THR A 143 6.16 26.99 20.95
N VAL A 144 5.98 25.71 20.62
CA VAL A 144 6.99 24.92 19.87
C VAL A 144 6.68 24.85 18.37
N GLU A 145 5.52 25.33 17.91
CA GLU A 145 5.08 25.11 16.53
C GLU A 145 4.68 26.40 15.79
N ASN A 146 5.54 27.43 15.81
CA ASN A 146 5.34 28.55 14.88
C ASN A 146 6.65 29.30 14.55
N TRP A 147 7.44 28.73 13.64
CA TRP A 147 8.43 29.45 12.83
C TRP A 147 8.11 29.17 11.34
N PRO A 148 8.35 30.07 10.37
CA PRO A 148 7.58 30.11 9.14
C PRO A 148 8.16 29.22 8.03
N PHE A 149 8.43 27.94 8.35
CA PHE A 149 8.84 26.95 7.35
C PHE A 149 7.69 26.64 6.35
N TRP A 150 6.43 26.76 6.80
CA TRP A 150 5.27 26.59 5.94
C TRP A 150 5.21 27.60 4.79
N GLN A 151 5.62 28.87 4.98
CA GLN A 151 5.46 29.90 3.94
C GLN A 151 6.35 29.70 2.71
N LEU A 152 7.54 29.12 2.87
CA LEU A 152 8.43 28.81 1.76
C LEU A 152 7.97 27.57 0.98
N GLU A 153 7.45 26.55 1.66
CA GLU A 153 6.87 25.38 0.98
C GLU A 153 5.58 25.73 0.19
N VAL A 154 4.70 26.60 0.68
CA VAL A 154 3.55 27.08 -0.13
C VAL A 154 3.99 27.94 -1.32
N ALA A 155 5.05 28.74 -1.18
CA ALA A 155 5.58 29.55 -2.28
C ALA A 155 6.19 28.68 -3.40
N PHE A 156 6.95 27.64 -3.05
CA PHE A 156 7.55 26.74 -4.03
C PHE A 156 6.52 25.81 -4.68
N SER A 157 5.54 25.31 -3.92
CA SER A 157 4.44 24.52 -4.51
C SER A 157 3.54 25.35 -5.43
N ALA A 158 3.23 26.61 -5.05
CA ALA A 158 2.49 27.51 -5.92
C ALA A 158 3.24 27.84 -7.23
N LEU A 159 4.56 28.04 -7.17
CA LEU A 159 5.38 28.29 -8.37
C LEU A 159 5.37 27.08 -9.32
N VAL A 160 5.47 25.86 -8.79
CA VAL A 160 5.41 24.62 -9.57
C VAL A 160 4.04 24.47 -10.26
N VAL A 161 2.94 24.80 -9.58
CA VAL A 161 1.59 24.78 -10.16
C VAL A 161 1.44 25.82 -11.27
N ILE A 162 2.00 27.01 -11.10
CA ILE A 162 1.92 28.09 -12.09
C ILE A 162 2.72 27.75 -13.36
N LEU A 163 3.95 27.22 -13.22
CA LEU A 163 4.75 26.79 -14.37
C LEU A 163 4.12 25.57 -15.07
N GLY A 164 3.48 24.66 -14.33
CA GLY A 164 2.66 23.58 -14.89
C GLY A 164 1.46 24.08 -15.70
N ALA A 165 0.73 25.08 -15.20
CA ALA A 165 -0.40 25.67 -15.92
C ALA A 165 0.04 26.41 -17.20
N LEU A 166 1.16 27.15 -17.14
CA LEU A 166 1.72 27.87 -18.29
C LEU A 166 2.19 26.93 -19.40
N THR A 167 2.81 25.81 -19.05
CA THR A 167 3.26 24.81 -20.03
C THR A 167 2.09 24.11 -20.73
N ILE A 168 0.99 23.82 -20.00
CA ILE A 168 -0.24 23.25 -20.58
C ILE A 168 -0.94 24.25 -21.52
N ILE A 169 -1.01 25.53 -21.13
CA ILE A 169 -1.62 26.57 -21.96
C ILE A 169 -0.80 26.80 -23.23
N TRP A 170 0.52 26.83 -23.12
CA TRP A 170 1.42 26.95 -24.27
C TRP A 170 1.26 25.75 -25.21
N TRP A 171 1.18 24.52 -24.69
CA TRP A 171 0.95 23.31 -25.47
C TRP A 171 -0.43 23.31 -26.18
N ARG A 172 -1.49 23.85 -25.56
CA ARG A 172 -2.80 23.99 -26.22
C ARG A 172 -2.77 25.03 -27.34
N ARG A 173 -2.05 26.15 -27.17
CA ARG A 173 -1.93 27.17 -28.22
C ARG A 173 -1.09 26.68 -29.40
N SER A 174 0.03 26.01 -29.16
CA SER A 174 0.86 25.47 -30.24
C SER A 174 0.10 24.43 -31.08
N LYS A 175 -0.65 23.55 -30.43
CA LYS A 175 -1.48 22.54 -31.12
C LYS A 175 -2.63 23.15 -31.93
N ALA A 176 -3.16 24.30 -31.50
CA ALA A 176 -4.16 25.04 -32.27
C ALA A 176 -3.56 25.73 -33.51
N VAL A 177 -2.30 26.21 -33.43
CA VAL A 177 -1.57 26.78 -34.56
C VAL A 177 -1.24 25.70 -35.60
N GLU A 178 -0.84 24.50 -35.19
CA GLU A 178 -0.60 23.38 -36.12
C GLU A 178 -1.86 22.97 -36.90
N ILE A 179 -3.05 23.08 -36.30
CA ILE A 179 -4.32 22.76 -36.97
C ILE A 179 -4.67 23.85 -37.99
N ALA A 180 -4.39 25.13 -37.69
CA ALA A 180 -4.65 26.25 -38.60
C ALA A 180 -3.67 26.33 -39.78
N VAL A 181 -2.43 25.84 -39.63
CA VAL A 181 -1.43 25.78 -40.73
C VAL A 181 -1.75 24.66 -41.74
N LYS A 182 -2.61 23.70 -41.36
CA LYS A 182 -2.94 22.52 -42.19
C LYS A 182 -4.30 22.62 -42.90
N SER A 183 -5.03 23.72 -42.72
CA SER A 183 -6.27 24.05 -43.47
C SER A 183 -6.00 25.09 -44.54
#